data_AF-A0A6L8K6I2-F1
#
_entry.id   AF-A0A6L8K6I2-F1
#
_cell.length_a   1.000
_cell.length_b   1.000
_cell.length_c   1.000
_cell.angle_alpha   90.00
_cell.angle_beta   90.00
_cell.angle_gamma   90.00
#
_symmetry.space_group_name_H-M   'P 1'
#
loop_
_entity.id
_entity.type
_entity.pdbx_description
1 polymer ?
#
loop_
_entity_poly.entity_id
_entity_poly.type
_entity_poly.pdbx_seq_one_letter_code
_entity_poly.pdbx_strand_id
1 'polypeptide(L)'
;MHTQKNMPEIWFAGDCHGKFAHIVSAAHKLRPDGIVFLGDLDCPSPLQDELGDLPEHIEVAYIPGNHDSDSESNWDNLTASGFLNLHSTIAKVAGVRIAGLGGVFRKPWNPRNQTVVDPLFSGAEYAKTLGKGNLFRGGLPLRHRTTIFPADVFELSQHSADVLVTHEAPDLHELGFNTITQLAQRMRVAKAFHGHLHQSISYLSSPWQAVGFRSIVNLCGEVIYPGGDT
;
A
#
# COMPACT_ATOMS: atom_id res chain seq x y z
N MET A 1 -3.56 30.45 23.87
CA MET A 1 -4.40 29.25 23.62
C MET A 1 -3.91 28.62 22.32
N HIS A 2 -3.07 27.58 22.40
CA HIS A 2 -2.75 26.79 21.22
C HIS A 2 -3.97 25.92 20.92
N THR A 3 -4.67 26.21 19.84
CA THR A 3 -5.63 25.27 19.25
C THR A 3 -4.88 23.97 18.98
N GLN A 4 -5.20 22.90 19.71
CA GLN A 4 -4.84 21.55 19.27
C GLN A 4 -5.39 21.43 17.85
N LYS A 5 -4.49 21.38 16.87
CA LYS A 5 -4.87 21.02 15.52
C LYS A 5 -5.35 19.58 15.65
N ASN A 6 -6.66 19.33 15.50
CA ASN A 6 -7.17 17.97 15.43
C ASN A 6 -6.35 17.24 14.37
N MET A 7 -5.77 16.09 14.74
CA MET A 7 -5.09 15.25 13.77
C MET A 7 -6.11 14.85 12.70
N PRO A 8 -5.73 14.80 11.41
CA PRO A 8 -6.64 14.39 10.36
C PRO A 8 -7.07 12.94 10.58
N GLU A 9 -8.34 12.66 10.30
CA GLU A 9 -8.89 11.31 10.35
C GLU A 9 -8.54 10.60 9.04
N ILE A 10 -7.49 9.77 9.04
CA ILE A 10 -7.07 8.99 7.88
C ILE A 10 -7.31 7.52 8.14
N TRP A 11 -7.95 6.86 7.19
CA TRP A 11 -8.20 5.42 7.23
C TRP A 11 -7.20 4.64 6.39
N PHE A 12 -6.86 3.45 6.86
CA PHE A 12 -6.05 2.46 6.18
C PHE A 12 -6.90 1.22 5.97
N ALA A 13 -7.14 0.87 4.71
CA ALA A 13 -7.99 -0.24 4.31
C ALA A 13 -7.17 -1.30 3.58
N GLY A 14 -7.14 -2.52 4.10
CA GLY A 14 -6.36 -3.63 3.54
C GLY A 14 -7.24 -4.67 2.86
N ASP A 15 -6.71 -5.27 1.79
CA ASP A 15 -7.19 -6.53 1.22
C ASP A 15 -8.72 -6.49 0.94
N CYS A 16 -9.14 -5.54 0.10
CA CYS A 16 -10.57 -5.35 -0.22
C CYS A 16 -11.14 -6.52 -1.03
N HIS A 17 -10.33 -7.14 -1.90
CA HIS A 17 -10.71 -8.28 -2.75
C HIS A 17 -12.07 -8.07 -3.41
N GLY A 18 -12.19 -6.95 -4.12
CA GLY A 18 -13.35 -6.54 -4.91
C GLY A 18 -14.57 -6.06 -4.11
N LYS A 19 -14.42 -5.76 -2.81
CA LYS A 19 -15.51 -5.27 -1.95
C LYS A 19 -15.23 -3.90 -1.37
N PHE A 20 -16.04 -2.91 -1.75
CA PHE A 20 -15.88 -1.51 -1.32
C PHE A 20 -17.08 -0.95 -0.55
N ALA A 21 -18.25 -1.60 -0.63
CA ALA A 21 -19.49 -1.08 -0.05
C ALA A 21 -19.41 -0.75 1.45
N HIS A 22 -18.67 -1.55 2.23
CA HIS A 22 -18.47 -1.31 3.66
C HIS A 22 -17.64 -0.04 3.92
N ILE A 23 -16.65 0.25 3.07
CA ILE A 23 -15.80 1.44 3.13
C ILE A 23 -16.63 2.68 2.80
N VAL A 24 -17.38 2.65 1.70
CA VAL A 24 -18.27 3.75 1.28
C VAL A 24 -19.33 4.04 2.36
N SER A 25 -19.99 2.98 2.86
CA SER A 25 -21.00 3.11 3.93
C SER A 25 -20.43 3.72 5.22
N ALA A 26 -19.23 3.32 5.62
CA ALA A 26 -18.55 3.89 6.77
C ALA A 26 -18.16 5.36 6.50
N ALA A 27 -17.59 5.65 5.33
CA ALA A 27 -17.11 6.99 4.97
C ALA A 27 -18.24 8.01 4.92
N HIS A 28 -19.44 7.65 4.48
CA HIS A 28 -20.61 8.53 4.56
C HIS A 28 -20.98 8.91 6.00
N LYS A 29 -20.85 7.97 6.93
CA LYS A 29 -21.27 8.16 8.33
C LYS A 29 -20.23 8.93 9.13
N LEU A 30 -18.96 8.57 8.96
CA LEU A 30 -17.86 9.04 9.82
C LEU A 30 -17.03 10.16 9.17
N ARG A 31 -17.11 10.30 7.84
CA ARG A 31 -16.49 11.35 7.04
C ARG A 31 -15.00 11.57 7.38
N PRO A 32 -14.12 10.58 7.11
CA PRO A 32 -12.68 10.76 7.28
C PRO A 32 -12.15 11.84 6.33
N ASP A 33 -10.98 12.39 6.62
CA ASP A 33 -10.28 13.32 5.73
C ASP A 33 -9.57 12.59 4.57
N GLY A 34 -9.21 11.32 4.74
CA GLY A 34 -8.60 10.52 3.68
C GLY A 34 -8.64 9.01 3.90
N ILE A 35 -8.44 8.25 2.82
CA ILE A 35 -8.41 6.79 2.80
C ILE A 35 -7.18 6.33 2.01
N VAL A 36 -6.40 5.43 2.59
CA VAL A 36 -5.23 4.79 1.97
C VAL A 36 -5.47 3.29 1.87
N PHE A 37 -5.51 2.76 0.65
CA PHE A 37 -5.66 1.32 0.41
C PHE A 37 -4.31 0.61 0.40
N LEU A 38 -4.22 -0.54 1.07
CA LEU A 38 -2.99 -1.28 1.33
C LEU A 38 -2.74 -2.47 0.38
N GLY A 39 -3.32 -2.42 -0.82
CA GLY A 39 -3.17 -3.45 -1.85
C GLY A 39 -4.23 -4.53 -1.79
N ASP A 40 -4.21 -5.37 -2.83
CA ASP A 40 -5.19 -6.44 -3.09
C ASP A 40 -6.62 -5.90 -3.12
N LEU A 41 -6.79 -4.85 -3.92
CA LEU A 41 -8.09 -4.23 -4.15
C LEU A 41 -8.93 -5.09 -5.09
N ASP A 42 -8.31 -5.75 -6.08
CA ASP A 42 -8.97 -6.65 -7.03
C ASP A 42 -10.25 -6.02 -7.62
N CYS A 43 -10.09 -4.79 -8.13
CA CYS A 43 -11.21 -3.95 -8.52
C CYS A 43 -12.02 -4.58 -9.66
N PRO A 44 -13.31 -4.91 -9.47
CA PRO A 44 -14.13 -5.54 -10.50
C PRO A 44 -14.56 -4.55 -11.58
N SER A 45 -14.62 -3.26 -11.24
CA SER A 45 -14.78 -2.12 -12.16
C SER A 45 -13.77 -1.02 -11.78
N PRO A 46 -13.63 0.06 -12.59
CA PRO A 46 -12.70 1.14 -12.26
C PRO A 46 -12.87 1.64 -10.81
N LEU A 47 -11.78 1.80 -10.06
CA LEU A 47 -11.84 2.06 -8.61
C LEU A 47 -12.63 3.33 -8.28
N GLN A 48 -12.60 4.34 -9.14
CA GLN A 48 -13.39 5.57 -8.99
C GLN A 48 -14.89 5.33 -9.09
N ASP A 49 -15.34 4.29 -9.79
CA ASP A 49 -16.75 3.90 -9.89
C ASP A 49 -17.15 3.12 -8.64
N GLU A 50 -16.29 2.19 -8.16
CA GLU A 50 -16.48 1.47 -6.89
C GLU A 50 -16.55 2.41 -5.68
N LEU A 51 -15.86 3.55 -5.77
CA LEU A 51 -15.83 4.61 -4.76
C LEU A 51 -16.69 5.82 -5.12
N GLY A 52 -17.51 5.75 -6.18
CA GLY A 52 -18.16 6.91 -6.81
C GLY A 52 -19.11 7.69 -5.91
N ASP A 53 -19.57 7.08 -4.82
CA ASP A 53 -20.42 7.73 -3.81
C ASP A 53 -19.63 8.40 -2.68
N LEU A 54 -18.29 8.31 -2.64
CA LEU A 54 -17.49 8.94 -1.59
C LEU A 54 -17.67 10.48 -1.60
N PRO A 55 -17.85 11.10 -0.43
CA PRO A 55 -17.84 12.56 -0.32
C PRO A 55 -16.58 13.20 -0.93
N GLU A 56 -16.73 14.22 -1.78
CA GLU A 56 -15.64 14.82 -2.58
C GLU A 56 -14.40 15.29 -1.78
N HIS A 57 -14.58 15.65 -0.51
CA HIS A 57 -13.48 16.10 0.36
C HIS A 57 -12.52 14.99 0.81
N ILE A 58 -12.87 13.71 0.62
CA ILE A 58 -12.05 12.59 1.08
C ILE A 58 -10.90 12.38 0.09
N GLU A 59 -9.67 12.59 0.54
CA GLU A 59 -8.49 12.29 -0.27
C GLU A 59 -8.24 10.78 -0.34
N VAL A 60 -8.08 10.24 -1.55
CA VAL A 60 -7.89 8.80 -1.77
C VAL A 60 -6.51 8.51 -2.35
N ALA A 61 -5.82 7.57 -1.71
CA ALA A 61 -4.54 7.03 -2.17
C ALA A 61 -4.50 5.51 -2.05
N TYR A 62 -3.58 4.86 -2.75
CA TYR A 62 -3.41 3.42 -2.68
C TYR A 62 -1.96 3.00 -2.91
N ILE A 63 -1.63 1.81 -2.43
CA ILE A 63 -0.54 0.99 -2.94
C ILE A 63 -1.15 -0.28 -3.57
N PRO A 64 -0.59 -0.82 -4.66
CA PRO A 64 -1.04 -2.10 -5.20
C PRO A 64 -0.56 -3.27 -4.33
N GLY A 65 -1.30 -4.36 -4.32
CA GLY A 65 -0.90 -5.67 -3.80
C GLY A 65 -0.53 -6.65 -4.91
N ASN A 66 -0.40 -7.94 -4.61
CA ASN A 66 -0.07 -8.92 -5.65
C ASN A 66 -1.23 -9.23 -6.60
N HIS A 67 -2.47 -9.24 -6.10
CA HIS A 67 -3.67 -9.60 -6.87
C HIS A 67 -4.09 -8.52 -7.88
N ASP A 68 -3.66 -7.28 -7.66
CA ASP A 68 -3.95 -6.16 -8.56
C ASP A 68 -3.28 -6.30 -9.95
N SER A 69 -2.39 -7.28 -10.11
CA SER A 69 -1.72 -7.60 -11.38
C SER A 69 -2.04 -8.99 -11.92
N ASP A 70 -3.04 -9.68 -11.37
CA ASP A 70 -3.42 -11.03 -11.83
C ASP A 70 -4.12 -11.01 -13.20
N SER A 71 -4.75 -9.90 -13.55
CA SER A 71 -5.38 -9.67 -14.85
C SER A 71 -5.17 -8.24 -15.35
N GLU A 72 -5.25 -8.04 -16.67
CA GLU A 72 -5.18 -6.70 -17.25
C GLU A 72 -6.33 -5.82 -16.75
N SER A 73 -7.53 -6.39 -16.58
CA SER A 73 -8.69 -5.65 -16.07
C SER A 73 -8.49 -5.14 -14.66
N ASN A 74 -7.94 -5.95 -13.74
CA ASN A 74 -7.66 -5.51 -12.38
C ASN A 74 -6.65 -4.35 -12.37
N TRP A 75 -5.59 -4.51 -13.17
CA TRP A 75 -4.56 -3.50 -13.27
C TRP A 75 -5.08 -2.18 -13.85
N ASP A 76 -5.90 -2.27 -14.90
CA ASP A 76 -6.49 -1.09 -15.55
C ASP A 76 -7.52 -0.41 -14.64
N ASN A 77 -8.40 -1.19 -14.01
CA ASN A 77 -9.42 -0.68 -13.07
C ASN A 77 -8.79 0.05 -11.88
N LEU A 78 -7.64 -0.43 -11.39
CA LEU A 78 -6.90 0.24 -10.32
C LEU A 78 -6.16 1.48 -10.84
N THR A 79 -5.33 1.32 -11.87
CA THR A 79 -4.35 2.34 -12.24
C THR A 79 -4.90 3.48 -13.08
N ALA A 80 -6.04 3.29 -13.75
CA ALA A 80 -6.74 4.35 -14.48
C ALA A 80 -7.65 5.22 -13.59
N SER A 81 -7.68 4.98 -12.28
CA SER A 81 -8.65 5.60 -11.37
C SER A 81 -8.47 7.09 -11.09
N GLY A 82 -7.31 7.64 -11.43
CA GLY A 82 -6.95 9.03 -11.11
C GLY A 82 -6.60 9.25 -9.63
N PHE A 83 -6.76 8.24 -8.77
CA PHE A 83 -6.31 8.28 -7.38
C PHE A 83 -4.79 8.16 -7.28
N LEU A 84 -4.26 8.64 -6.15
CA LEU A 84 -2.83 8.72 -5.91
C LEU A 84 -2.22 7.34 -5.63
N ASN A 85 -1.36 6.85 -6.54
CA ASN A 85 -0.54 5.67 -6.30
C ASN A 85 0.71 6.03 -5.49
N LEU A 86 0.86 5.43 -4.30
CA LEU A 86 1.96 5.68 -3.38
C LEU A 86 3.14 4.73 -3.56
N HIS A 87 3.06 3.70 -4.41
CA HIS A 87 4.18 2.76 -4.56
C HIS A 87 5.46 3.47 -5.00
N SER A 88 6.54 3.28 -4.23
CA SER A 88 7.85 3.88 -4.46
C SER A 88 7.84 5.42 -4.43
N THR A 89 6.86 6.02 -3.74
CA THR A 89 6.74 7.48 -3.62
C THR A 89 6.34 7.94 -2.21
N ILE A 90 6.43 9.24 -1.98
CA ILE A 90 5.99 9.92 -0.76
C ILE A 90 5.13 11.10 -1.16
N ALA A 91 3.95 11.20 -0.56
CA ALA A 91 3.02 12.28 -0.83
C ALA A 91 2.28 12.70 0.44
N LYS A 92 1.53 13.81 0.35
CA LYS A 92 0.62 14.21 1.43
C LYS A 92 -0.77 13.64 1.14
N VAL A 93 -1.37 13.03 2.16
CA VAL A 93 -2.78 12.65 2.19
C VAL A 93 -3.38 13.27 3.44
N ALA A 94 -4.41 14.10 3.28
CA ALA A 94 -5.00 14.93 4.33
C ALA A 94 -3.94 15.71 5.15
N GLY A 95 -2.86 16.15 4.49
CA GLY A 95 -1.75 16.88 5.09
C GLY A 95 -0.67 16.04 5.80
N VAL A 96 -0.83 14.72 5.93
CA VAL A 96 0.15 13.79 6.53
C VAL A 96 1.10 13.26 5.45
N ARG A 97 2.41 13.21 5.70
CA ARG A 97 3.38 12.64 4.75
C ARG A 97 3.37 11.12 4.83
N ILE A 98 2.84 10.47 3.80
CA ILE A 98 2.73 9.02 3.70
C ILE A 98 3.67 8.51 2.61
N ALA A 99 4.53 7.56 2.98
CA ALA A 99 5.35 6.79 2.05
C ALA A 99 4.67 5.45 1.73
N GLY A 100 4.73 5.01 0.48
CA GLY A 100 4.12 3.73 0.08
C GLY A 100 5.11 2.74 -0.54
N LEU A 101 5.07 1.50 -0.09
CA LEU A 101 5.75 0.37 -0.74
C LEU A 101 4.73 -0.74 -1.06
N GLY A 102 4.06 -0.59 -2.20
CA GLY A 102 3.18 -1.63 -2.74
C GLY A 102 3.92 -2.81 -3.36
N GLY A 103 3.16 -3.85 -3.69
CA GLY A 103 3.65 -5.08 -4.31
C GLY A 103 4.21 -6.08 -3.31
N VAL A 104 4.89 -7.10 -3.84
CA VAL A 104 5.51 -8.17 -3.05
C VAL A 104 6.93 -8.47 -3.51
N PHE A 105 7.71 -9.12 -2.64
CA PHE A 105 9.04 -9.61 -3.01
C PHE A 105 8.94 -10.91 -3.82
N ARG A 106 9.45 -10.88 -5.06
CA ARG A 106 9.50 -12.04 -5.95
C ARG A 106 10.68 -11.89 -6.92
N LYS A 107 10.98 -12.93 -7.71
CA LYS A 107 12.01 -12.80 -8.77
C LYS A 107 11.81 -11.49 -9.54
N PRO A 108 12.88 -10.72 -9.79
CA PRO A 108 14.30 -11.11 -9.68
C PRO A 108 14.90 -10.99 -8.27
N TRP A 109 14.22 -10.40 -7.30
CA TRP A 109 14.79 -10.16 -5.97
C TRP A 109 13.86 -10.60 -4.83
N ASN A 110 14.40 -11.44 -3.95
CA ASN A 110 13.78 -11.71 -2.66
C ASN A 110 14.84 -11.49 -1.56
N PRO A 111 14.62 -10.56 -0.61
CA PRO A 111 15.62 -10.23 0.40
C PRO A 111 15.93 -11.38 1.37
N ARG A 112 15.08 -12.42 1.46
CA ARG A 112 15.38 -13.63 2.25
C ARG A 112 16.53 -14.46 1.69
N ASN A 113 16.80 -14.34 0.39
CA ASN A 113 17.87 -15.12 -0.24
C ASN A 113 19.28 -14.61 0.12
N GLN A 114 19.39 -13.47 0.84
CA GLN A 114 20.66 -12.87 1.27
C GLN A 114 21.68 -12.66 0.13
N THR A 115 21.21 -12.52 -1.10
CA THR A 115 22.04 -12.22 -2.26
C THR A 115 22.40 -10.75 -2.27
N VAL A 116 23.68 -10.43 -2.50
CA VAL A 116 24.10 -9.06 -2.79
C VAL A 116 23.43 -8.62 -4.10
N VAL A 117 22.71 -7.52 -4.05
CA VAL A 117 22.04 -6.91 -5.21
C VAL A 117 22.49 -5.46 -5.34
N ASP A 118 22.49 -4.95 -6.57
CA ASP A 118 22.63 -3.52 -6.82
C ASP A 118 21.41 -2.79 -6.24
N PRO A 119 21.58 -1.86 -5.27
CA PRO A 119 20.46 -1.12 -4.69
C PRO A 119 19.73 -0.24 -5.71
N LEU A 120 20.36 0.11 -6.83
CA LEU A 120 19.73 0.91 -7.90
C LEU A 120 19.05 0.04 -8.96
N PHE A 121 19.04 -1.28 -8.79
CA PHE A 121 18.36 -2.18 -9.73
C PHE A 121 16.85 -1.95 -9.67
N SER A 122 16.32 -1.33 -10.72
CA SER A 122 14.92 -0.94 -10.83
C SER A 122 14.13 -1.87 -11.73
N GLY A 123 12.80 -1.76 -11.68
CA GLY A 123 11.92 -2.44 -12.63
C GLY A 123 12.21 -2.05 -14.10
N ALA A 124 12.62 -0.81 -14.35
CA ALA A 124 13.01 -0.39 -15.69
C ALA A 124 14.30 -1.10 -16.17
N GLU A 125 15.30 -1.26 -15.30
CA GLU A 125 16.49 -2.05 -15.62
C GLU A 125 16.14 -3.52 -15.83
N TYR A 126 15.28 -4.10 -14.99
CA TYR A 126 14.82 -5.47 -15.18
C TYR A 126 14.11 -5.66 -16.52
N ALA A 127 13.23 -4.73 -16.93
CA ALA A 127 12.54 -4.79 -18.21
C ALA A 127 13.49 -4.84 -19.41
N LYS A 128 14.64 -4.16 -19.35
CA LYS A 128 15.68 -4.20 -20.42
C LYS A 128 16.31 -5.59 -20.59
N THR A 129 16.29 -6.42 -19.54
CA THR A 129 16.82 -7.79 -19.60
C THR A 129 15.85 -8.78 -20.25
N LEU A 130 14.59 -8.38 -20.44
CA LEU A 130 13.52 -9.23 -20.93
C LEU A 130 13.37 -9.09 -22.45
N GLY A 131 13.09 -10.21 -23.13
CA GLY A 131 12.72 -10.18 -24.55
C GLY A 131 11.43 -9.40 -24.77
N LYS A 132 11.34 -8.66 -25.89
CA LYS A 132 10.20 -7.77 -26.22
C LYS A 132 8.81 -8.44 -26.10
N GLY A 133 8.70 -9.74 -26.44
CA GLY A 133 7.46 -10.50 -26.35
C GLY A 133 6.95 -10.74 -24.92
N ASN A 134 7.76 -10.49 -23.90
CA ASN A 134 7.36 -10.61 -22.49
C ASN A 134 6.87 -9.28 -21.90
N LEU A 135 7.10 -8.15 -22.58
CA LEU A 135 6.79 -6.82 -22.06
C LEU A 135 5.29 -6.55 -22.13
N PHE A 136 4.71 -6.06 -21.04
CA PHE A 136 3.33 -5.60 -21.02
C PHE A 136 3.29 -4.09 -21.33
N ARG A 137 2.69 -3.76 -22.48
CA ARG A 137 2.55 -2.38 -23.00
C ARG A 137 3.89 -1.63 -23.02
N GLY A 138 4.95 -2.32 -23.45
CA GLY A 138 6.30 -1.76 -23.58
C GLY A 138 7.10 -1.61 -22.28
N GLY A 139 6.53 -1.97 -21.13
CA GLY A 139 7.21 -1.96 -19.84
C GLY A 139 7.34 -3.36 -19.21
N LEU A 140 7.50 -3.41 -17.89
CA LEU A 140 7.51 -4.65 -17.13
C LEU A 140 6.33 -5.57 -17.53
N PRO A 141 6.54 -6.90 -17.61
CA PRO A 141 5.45 -7.86 -17.69
C PRO A 141 4.42 -7.58 -16.61
N LEU A 142 3.13 -7.81 -16.88
CA LEU A 142 2.04 -7.43 -15.98
C LEU A 142 2.28 -7.88 -14.54
N ARG A 143 2.63 -9.15 -14.34
CA ARG A 143 2.96 -9.74 -13.03
C ARG A 143 4.06 -9.00 -12.27
N HIS A 144 4.97 -8.32 -12.97
CA HIS A 144 6.07 -7.58 -12.38
C HIS A 144 5.75 -6.12 -12.10
N ARG A 145 4.56 -5.62 -12.49
CA ARG A 145 4.07 -4.29 -12.11
C ARG A 145 3.83 -4.15 -10.60
N THR A 146 3.75 -5.26 -9.88
CA THR A 146 3.58 -5.38 -8.42
C THR A 146 4.77 -6.12 -7.77
N THR A 147 5.94 -6.11 -8.42
CA THR A 147 7.19 -6.61 -7.83
C THR A 147 7.91 -5.46 -7.15
N ILE A 148 8.32 -5.67 -5.90
CA ILE A 148 9.23 -4.75 -5.21
C ILE A 148 10.66 -4.99 -5.74
N PHE A 149 11.28 -3.95 -6.29
CA PHE A 149 12.68 -3.96 -6.72
C PHE A 149 13.60 -3.31 -5.66
N PRO A 150 14.91 -3.61 -5.66
CA PRO A 150 15.86 -2.99 -4.75
C PRO A 150 15.81 -1.45 -4.77
N ALA A 151 15.66 -0.86 -5.96
CA ALA A 151 15.55 0.59 -6.13
C ALA A 151 14.38 1.19 -5.35
N ASP A 152 13.23 0.51 -5.30
CA ASP A 152 12.05 1.05 -4.62
C ASP A 152 12.29 1.24 -3.12
N VAL A 153 12.95 0.25 -2.51
CA VAL A 153 13.34 0.34 -1.09
C VAL A 153 14.46 1.35 -0.89
N PHE A 154 15.44 1.37 -1.79
CA PHE A 154 16.59 2.26 -1.69
C PHE A 154 16.15 3.74 -1.73
N GLU A 155 15.35 4.12 -2.72
CA GLU A 155 14.86 5.49 -2.91
C GLU A 155 14.03 5.96 -1.71
N LEU A 156 13.05 5.16 -1.27
CA LEU A 156 12.26 5.50 -0.08
C LEU A 156 13.14 5.69 1.17
N SER A 157 14.18 4.86 1.32
CA SER A 157 15.07 4.95 2.48
C SER A 157 15.94 6.22 2.53
N GLN A 158 16.00 7.00 1.45
CA GLN A 158 16.68 8.30 1.42
C GLN A 158 15.85 9.44 2.02
N HIS A 159 14.59 9.18 2.37
CA HIS A 159 13.65 10.20 2.79
C HIS A 159 13.01 9.87 4.14
N SER A 160 12.43 10.88 4.79
CA SER A 160 11.58 10.70 5.97
C SER A 160 10.09 10.78 5.61
N ALA A 161 9.25 10.13 6.40
CA ALA A 161 7.80 10.24 6.33
C ALA A 161 7.18 10.16 7.73
N ASP A 162 5.93 10.57 7.87
CA ASP A 162 5.19 10.44 9.13
C ASP A 162 4.63 9.01 9.25
N VAL A 163 4.17 8.46 8.12
CA VAL A 163 3.58 7.12 7.98
C VAL A 163 4.26 6.35 6.85
N LEU A 164 4.49 5.05 7.07
CA LEU A 164 4.83 4.09 6.01
C LEU A 164 3.67 3.11 5.80
N VAL A 165 3.19 2.96 4.57
CA VAL A 165 2.25 1.91 4.20
C VAL A 165 2.93 0.89 3.30
N THR A 166 2.73 -0.40 3.57
CA THR A 166 3.28 -1.49 2.76
C THR A 166 2.21 -2.55 2.50
N HIS A 167 2.34 -3.33 1.43
CA HIS A 167 1.48 -4.49 1.27
C HIS A 167 2.05 -5.67 2.07
N GLU A 168 3.31 -6.00 1.81
CA GLU A 168 4.09 -6.99 2.57
C GLU A 168 4.35 -6.58 4.02
N ALA A 169 4.50 -7.57 4.90
CA ALA A 169 4.68 -7.37 6.34
C ALA A 169 6.14 -7.11 6.76
N PRO A 170 6.38 -6.37 7.86
CA PRO A 170 7.68 -6.30 8.53
C PRO A 170 8.04 -7.64 9.18
N ASP A 171 9.32 -7.88 9.50
CA ASP A 171 9.79 -9.11 10.18
C ASP A 171 9.29 -9.30 11.62
N LEU A 172 8.40 -8.43 12.10
CA LEU A 172 7.60 -8.66 13.30
C LEU A 172 6.57 -9.77 13.08
N HIS A 173 6.20 -10.05 11.83
CA HIS A 173 5.43 -11.24 11.43
C HIS A 173 6.36 -12.36 10.94
N GLU A 174 5.99 -13.62 11.18
CA GLU A 174 6.78 -14.80 10.74
C GLU A 174 6.99 -14.85 9.22
N LEU A 175 6.00 -14.36 8.47
CA LEU A 175 6.01 -14.24 7.01
C LEU A 175 6.49 -12.86 6.52
N GLY A 176 7.01 -12.01 7.40
CA GLY A 176 7.46 -10.67 7.05
C GLY A 176 8.91 -10.58 6.58
N PHE A 177 9.38 -9.35 6.42
CA PHE A 177 10.69 -9.04 5.84
C PHE A 177 11.45 -7.98 6.64
N ASN A 178 12.70 -8.30 7.01
CA ASN A 178 13.57 -7.39 7.76
C ASN A 178 13.88 -6.11 6.98
N THR A 179 13.92 -6.20 5.65
CA THR A 179 14.06 -5.06 4.74
C THR A 179 12.97 -4.00 4.97
N ILE A 180 11.73 -4.42 5.23
CA ILE A 180 10.60 -3.51 5.51
C ILE A 180 10.75 -2.88 6.90
N THR A 181 11.16 -3.67 7.89
CA THR A 181 11.45 -3.15 9.24
C THR A 181 12.57 -2.10 9.22
N GLN A 182 13.66 -2.37 8.50
CA GLN A 182 14.75 -1.40 8.32
C GLN A 182 14.29 -0.16 7.57
N LEU A 183 13.41 -0.31 6.57
CA LEU A 183 12.87 0.83 5.84
C LEU A 183 12.13 1.79 6.78
N ALA A 184 11.20 1.28 7.60
CA ALA A 184 10.49 2.09 8.59
C ALA A 184 11.44 2.82 9.54
N GLN A 185 12.49 2.13 10.02
CA GLN A 185 13.49 2.72 10.90
C GLN A 185 14.30 3.84 10.22
N ARG A 186 14.76 3.61 8.99
CA ARG A 186 15.52 4.62 8.21
C ARG A 186 14.69 5.85 7.91
N MET A 187 13.43 5.65 7.56
CA MET A 187 12.48 6.72 7.29
C MET A 187 11.98 7.45 8.54
N ARG A 188 12.26 6.89 9.74
CA ARG A 188 11.88 7.43 11.05
C ARG A 188 10.37 7.67 11.18
N VAL A 189 9.57 6.75 10.63
CA VAL A 189 8.11 6.87 10.67
C VAL A 189 7.59 6.67 12.09
N ALA A 190 6.54 7.41 12.44
CA ALA A 190 5.86 7.30 13.73
C ALA A 190 4.78 6.21 13.72
N LYS A 191 4.21 5.94 12.53
CA LYS A 191 3.18 4.92 12.30
C LYS A 191 3.50 4.13 11.03
N ALA A 192 3.10 2.87 10.99
CA ALA A 192 3.22 2.04 9.81
C ALA A 192 2.10 1.02 9.73
N PHE A 193 1.62 0.74 8.52
CA PHE A 193 0.51 -0.17 8.28
C PHE A 193 0.83 -1.16 7.16
N HIS A 194 0.44 -2.42 7.33
CA HIS A 194 0.56 -3.41 6.25
C HIS A 194 -0.70 -4.26 6.05
N GLY A 195 -0.87 -4.79 4.84
CA GLY A 195 -1.95 -5.73 4.48
C GLY A 195 -1.41 -7.16 4.26
N HIS A 196 -1.86 -7.80 3.17
CA HIS A 196 -1.39 -9.07 2.58
C HIS A 196 -1.71 -10.33 3.38
N LEU A 197 -1.54 -10.28 4.70
CA LEU A 197 -1.61 -11.47 5.56
C LEU A 197 -3.01 -11.73 6.12
N HIS A 198 -3.97 -10.86 5.80
CA HIS A 198 -5.38 -10.99 6.20
C HIS A 198 -5.61 -11.03 7.73
N GLN A 199 -4.62 -10.64 8.53
CA GLN A 199 -4.66 -10.64 9.98
C GLN A 199 -4.61 -9.22 10.54
N SER A 200 -5.43 -8.95 11.57
CA SER A 200 -5.38 -7.70 12.32
C SER A 200 -4.47 -7.86 13.54
N ILE A 201 -3.34 -7.16 13.55
CA ILE A 201 -2.30 -7.30 14.58
C ILE A 201 -1.81 -5.91 15.00
N SER A 202 -1.78 -5.64 16.30
CA SER A 202 -1.05 -4.50 16.85
C SER A 202 0.30 -4.99 17.37
N TYR A 203 1.38 -4.61 16.70
CA TYR A 203 2.73 -5.03 17.10
C TYR A 203 3.22 -4.12 18.23
N LEU A 204 3.16 -4.63 19.46
CA LEU A 204 3.52 -3.89 20.67
C LEU A 204 4.94 -3.30 20.59
N SER A 205 5.09 -2.08 21.10
CA SER A 205 6.36 -1.34 21.11
C SER A 205 6.98 -1.11 19.73
N SER A 206 6.15 -1.02 18.69
CA SER A 206 6.56 -0.75 17.32
C SER A 206 5.59 0.27 16.66
N PRO A 207 5.97 0.89 15.53
CA PRO A 207 5.05 1.74 14.78
C PRO A 207 4.00 0.93 14.00
N TRP A 208 4.15 -0.40 13.92
CA TRP A 208 3.45 -1.24 12.97
C TRP A 208 2.07 -1.71 13.45
N GLN A 209 1.15 -1.79 12.49
CA GLN A 209 -0.13 -2.45 12.61
C GLN A 209 -0.46 -3.21 11.32
N ALA A 210 -0.90 -4.47 11.46
CA ALA A 210 -1.47 -5.24 10.37
C ALA A 210 -2.96 -4.90 10.25
N VAL A 211 -3.40 -4.65 9.02
CA VAL A 211 -4.80 -4.41 8.66
C VAL A 211 -5.30 -5.69 8.02
N GLY A 212 -6.24 -6.36 8.70
CA GLY A 212 -6.80 -7.63 8.25
C GLY A 212 -7.72 -7.51 7.04
N PHE A 213 -8.20 -8.67 6.59
CA PHE A 213 -9.02 -8.82 5.39
C PHE A 213 -10.27 -7.94 5.41
N ARG A 214 -10.39 -7.02 4.45
CA ARG A 214 -11.50 -6.05 4.34
C ARG A 214 -11.69 -5.22 5.61
N SER A 215 -10.65 -5.04 6.40
CA SER A 215 -10.72 -4.23 7.61
C SER A 215 -10.28 -2.80 7.34
N ILE A 216 -10.73 -1.90 8.22
CA ILE A 216 -10.41 -0.48 8.19
C ILE A 216 -9.94 -0.08 9.58
N VAL A 217 -8.78 0.55 9.66
CA VAL A 217 -8.25 1.16 10.88
C VAL A 217 -7.93 2.64 10.63
N ASN A 218 -8.01 3.48 11.65
CA ASN A 218 -7.59 4.88 11.52
C ASN A 218 -6.10 5.07 11.85
N LEU A 219 -5.61 6.31 11.70
CA LEU A 219 -4.22 6.70 11.98
C LEU A 219 -3.78 6.42 13.43
N CYS A 220 -4.72 6.40 14.38
CA CYS A 220 -4.45 6.04 15.77
C CYS A 220 -4.29 4.52 15.96
N GLY A 221 -4.76 3.72 15.01
CA GLY A 221 -4.81 2.27 15.06
C GLY A 221 -6.15 1.71 15.54
N GLU A 222 -7.15 2.57 15.69
CA GLU A 222 -8.48 2.18 16.14
C GLU A 222 -9.24 1.51 14.99
N VAL A 223 -9.95 0.42 15.31
CA VAL A 223 -10.73 -0.33 14.33
C VAL A 223 -12.00 0.43 13.98
N ILE A 224 -12.12 0.84 12.72
CA ILE A 224 -13.33 1.46 12.16
C ILE A 224 -14.28 0.38 11.64
N TYR A 225 -13.71 -0.64 10.99
CA TYR A 225 -14.44 -1.80 10.52
C TYR A 225 -13.57 -3.05 10.69
N PRO A 226 -14.03 -4.10 11.40
CA PRO A 226 -13.18 -5.23 11.77
C PRO A 226 -12.84 -6.18 10.61
N GLY A 227 -13.52 -6.06 9.46
CA GLY A 227 -13.34 -6.95 8.32
C GLY A 227 -14.14 -8.25 8.41
N GLY A 228 -14.00 -9.11 7.40
CA GLY A 228 -14.68 -10.41 7.29
C GLY A 228 -15.22 -10.72 5.89
N ASP A 229 -15.76 -11.93 5.73
CA ASP A 229 -16.25 -12.44 4.44
C ASP A 229 -17.60 -11.86 3.98
N THR A 230 -18.25 -11.03 4.79
CA THR A 230 -19.62 -10.55 4.55
C THR A 230 -19.74 -9.63 3.34
#